data_AF-A0A2V5Y900-F1
#
_entry.id   AF-A0A2V5Y900-F1
#
_cell.length_a   1.000
_cell.length_b   1.000
_cell.length_c   1.000
_cell.angle_alpha   90.00
_cell.angle_beta   90.00
_cell.angle_gamma   90.00
#
_symmetry.space_group_name_H-M   'P 1'
#
loop_
_entity.id
_entity.type
_entity.pdbx_description
1 polymer ?
#
loop_
_entity_poly.entity_id
_entity_poly.type
_entity_poly.pdbx_seq_one_letter_code
_entity_poly.pdbx_strand_id
1 'polypeptide(L)' 'MALLRGVFWLVLFIVLTFCFVVLFEYGPHDFANGVQKEYARVKSFVVKQTETIRKPKKNR' A
#
# COMPACT_ATOMS: atom_id res chain seq x y z
N MET A 1 8.75 -14.93 20.56
CA MET A 1 7.89 -13.98 21.30
C MET A 1 8.18 -12.52 20.98
N ALA A 2 9.44 -12.06 20.97
CA ALA A 2 9.78 -10.66 20.66
C ALA A 2 9.66 -10.30 19.15
N LEU A 3 10.06 -11.21 18.25
CA LEU A 3 10.03 -10.97 16.80
C LEU A 3 8.61 -10.82 16.23
N LEU A 4 7.69 -11.69 16.64
CA LEU A 4 6.28 -11.62 16.20
C LEU A 4 5.63 -10.30 16.63
N ARG A 5 5.97 -9.82 17.83
CA ARG A 5 5.48 -8.56 18.39
C ARG A 5 6.08 -7.34 17.66
N GLY A 6 7.35 -7.43 17.26
CA GLY A 6 8.00 -6.42 16.41
C GLY A 6 7.36 -6.32 15.03
N VAL A 7 7.16 -7.46 14.35
CA VAL A 7 6.49 -7.50 13.03
C VAL A 7 5.06 -7.00 13.12
N PHE A 8 4.31 -7.42 14.16
CA PHE A 8 2.96 -6.93 14.41
C PHE A 8 2.94 -5.40 14.55
N TRP A 9 3.86 -4.84 15.33
CA TRP A 9 3.93 -3.38 15.48
C TRP A 9 4.32 -2.66 14.20
N LEU A 10 5.22 -3.23 13.41
CA LEU A 10 5.66 -2.67 12.14
C LEU A 10 4.49 -2.64 11.14
N VAL A 11 3.75 -3.73 11.01
CA VAL A 11 2.55 -3.80 10.16
C VAL A 11 1.51 -2.78 10.62
N LEU A 12 1.24 -2.71 11.91
CA LEU A 12 0.25 -1.79 12.45
C LEU A 12 0.68 -0.32 12.26
N PHE A 13 1.97 -0.01 12.37
CA PHE A 13 2.51 1.30 12.06
C PHE A 13 2.31 1.67 10.58
N ILE A 14 2.56 0.75 9.65
CA ILE A 14 2.32 0.96 8.21
C ILE A 14 0.83 1.18 7.94
N VAL A 15 -0.06 0.39 8.55
CA VAL A 15 -1.51 0.55 8.38
C VAL A 15 -1.98 1.90 8.92
N LEU A 16 -1.53 2.29 10.12
CA LEU A 16 -1.87 3.59 10.70
C LEU A 16 -1.39 4.74 9.82
N THR A 17 -0.12 4.73 9.40
CA THR A 17 0.42 5.78 8.52
C THR A 17 -0.32 5.86 7.19
N PHE A 18 -0.67 4.72 6.60
CA PHE A 18 -1.52 4.69 5.40
C PHE A 18 -2.90 5.31 5.65
N CYS A 19 -3.55 4.95 6.77
CA CYS A 19 -4.82 5.56 7.17
C CYS A 19 -4.69 7.07 7.37
N PHE A 20 -3.62 7.55 8.00
CA PHE A 20 -3.40 9.00 8.13
C PHE A 20 -3.25 9.68 6.78
N VAL A 21 -2.43 9.14 5.87
CA VAL A 21 -2.26 9.71 4.52
C VAL A 21 -3.59 9.79 3.78
N VAL A 22 -4.38 8.70 3.78
CA VAL A 22 -5.69 8.69 3.12
C VAL A 22 -6.66 9.67 3.79
N LEU A 23 -6.65 9.76 5.12
CA LEU A 23 -7.48 10.68 5.88
C LEU A 23 -7.12 12.14 5.62
N PHE A 24 -5.84 12.47 5.48
CA PHE A 24 -5.37 13.82 5.14
C PHE A 24 -5.67 14.18 3.68
N GLU A 25 -5.57 13.22 2.76
CA GLU A 25 -5.73 13.48 1.32
C GLU A 25 -7.19 13.54 0.88
N TYR A 26 -8.07 12.73 1.49
CA TYR A 26 -9.49 12.64 1.13
C TYR A 26 -10.44 13.20 2.20
N GLY A 27 -9.95 13.43 3.42
CA GLY A 27 -10.77 13.89 4.53
C GLY A 27 -11.59 12.76 5.19
N PRO A 28 -12.14 13.01 6.39
CA PRO A 28 -12.93 12.03 7.15
C PRO A 28 -14.26 11.66 6.49
N HIS A 29 -14.83 12.53 5.65
CA HIS A 29 -16.12 12.30 4.98
C HIS A 29 -16.01 11.26 3.86
N ASP A 30 -14.92 11.28 3.10
CA ASP A 30 -14.68 10.42 1.95
C ASP A 30 -13.58 9.38 2.18
N PHE A 31 -13.22 9.13 3.44
CA PHE A 31 -12.13 8.23 3.82
C PHE A 31 -12.27 6.83 3.19
N ALA A 32 -13.46 6.24 3.22
CA ALA A 32 -13.70 4.90 2.64
C ALA A 32 -13.51 4.89 1.11
N ASN A 33 -14.02 5.92 0.42
CA ASN A 33 -13.84 6.09 -1.03
C ASN A 33 -12.36 6.32 -1.38
N GLY A 34 -11.65 7.12 -0.57
CA GLY A 34 -10.22 7.39 -0.68
C GLY A 34 -9.36 6.13 -0.49
N VAL A 35 -9.67 5.31 0.52
CA VAL A 35 -8.97 4.04 0.78
C VAL A 35 -9.12 3.11 -0.42
N GLN A 36 -10.32 2.96 -0.98
CA GLN A 36 -10.54 2.08 -2.13
C GLN A 36 -9.81 2.59 -3.39
N LYS A 37 -9.80 3.89 -3.61
CA LYS A 37 -9.12 4.52 -4.76
C LYS A 37 -7.61 4.38 -4.67
N GLU A 38 -7.01 4.66 -3.51
CA GLU A 38 -5.58 4.47 -3.29
C GLU A 38 -5.19 2.99 -3.30
N TYR A 39 -6.02 2.10 -2.74
CA TYR A 39 -5.78 0.67 -2.81
C TYR A 39 -5.77 0.16 -4.26
N ALA A 40 -6.71 0.62 -5.10
CA ALA A 40 -6.72 0.29 -6.53
C ALA A 40 -5.47 0.82 -7.25
N ARG A 41 -5.03 2.03 -6.90
CA ARG A 41 -3.81 2.64 -7.44
C ARG A 41 -2.56 1.83 -7.05
N VAL A 42 -2.37 1.55 -5.76
CA VAL A 42 -1.26 0.76 -5.23
C VAL A 42 -1.26 -0.65 -5.81
N LYS A 43 -2.43 -1.31 -5.88
CA LYS A 43 -2.56 -2.63 -6.53
C LYS A 43 -2.13 -2.58 -7.99
N SER A 44 -2.57 -1.58 -8.74
CA SER A 44 -2.15 -1.43 -10.14
C SER A 44 -0.64 -1.20 -10.28
N PHE A 45 -0.04 -0.47 -9.34
CA PHE A 45 1.39 -0.20 -9.32
C PHE A 45 2.21 -1.44 -8.95
N VAL A 46 1.77 -2.20 -7.95
CA VAL A 46 2.37 -3.48 -7.55
C VAL A 46 2.26 -4.48 -8.68
N VAL A 47 1.12 -4.59 -9.36
CA VAL A 47 0.95 -5.46 -10.53
C VAL A 47 1.89 -5.03 -11.66
N LYS A 48 1.94 -3.73 -12.00
CA LYS A 48 2.87 -3.22 -13.03
C LYS A 48 4.35 -3.47 -12.68
N GLN A 49 4.75 -3.28 -11.42
CA GLN A 49 6.11 -3.59 -10.98
C GLN A 49 6.38 -5.09 -11.01
N THR A 50 5.43 -5.91 -10.58
CA THR A 50 5.54 -7.37 -10.66
C THR A 50 5.65 -7.84 -12.11
N GLU A 51 4.90 -7.25 -13.04
CA GLU A 51 5.03 -7.50 -14.47
C GLU A 51 6.37 -7.02 -15.04
N THR A 52 6.87 -5.88 -14.59
CA THR A 52 8.20 -5.35 -14.96
C THR A 52 9.33 -6.23 -14.42
N ILE A 53 9.17 -6.81 -13.23
CA ILE A 53 10.13 -7.76 -12.64
C ILE A 53 10.03 -9.12 -13.35
N ARG A 54 8.82 -9.54 -13.75
CA ARG A 54 8.56 -10.84 -14.39
C ARG A 54 8.90 -10.87 -15.89
N LYS A 55 8.86 -9.72 -16.57
CA LYS A 55 9.43 -9.58 -17.91
C LYS A 55 10.87 -9.09 -17.75
N PRO A 56 11.89 -9.97 -17.73
CA PRO A 56 13.24 -9.50 -17.94
C PRO A 56 13.21 -8.74 -19.26
N LYS A 57 13.76 -7.53 -19.25
CA LYS A 57 14.05 -6.73 -20.43
C LYS A 57 14.72 -7.65 -21.46
N LYS A 58 13.93 -8.23 -22.37
CA LYS A 58 14.44 -8.86 -23.58
C LYS A 58 14.88 -7.71 -24.45
N ASN A 59 16.11 -7.26 -24.21
CA ASN A 59 16.86 -6.43 -25.14
C ASN A 59 16.85 -7.19 -26.47
N ARG A 60 16.11 -6.67 -27.44
CA ARG A 60 16.25 -7.00 -28.85
C ARG A 60 16.47 -5.71 -29.59
#